data_AF-A0A2I1BYN4-F1
#
_entry.id   AF-A0A2I1BYN4-F1
#
_cell.length_a   1.000
_cell.length_b   1.000
_cell.length_c   1.000
_cell.angle_alpha   90.00
_cell.angle_beta   90.00
_cell.angle_gamma   90.00
#
_symmetry.space_group_name_H-M   'P 1'
#
loop_
_entity.id
_entity.type
_entity.pdbx_description
1 polymer ?
#
loop_
_entity_poly.entity_id
_entity_poly.type
_entity_poly.pdbx_seq_one_letter_code
_entity_poly.pdbx_strand_id
1 'polypeptide(L)'
;MPSILLINGSNLNLLGTREPHLYGSTTLPQPEDNAKALAASKARGHTDAIIVNPGAFTHTGVAIRDALFGVSIPFVEVHITNAHAREESRRHSYLSDKAAACIIGLGSYGYEAAIEYAVREIISAKYVY
;
A
#
# COMPACT_ATOMS: atom_id res chain seq x y z
N MET A 1 -15.57 -1.92 14.80
CA MET A 1 -14.15 -1.52 14.83
C MET A 1 -13.72 -1.32 13.39
N PRO A 2 -12.98 -0.25 13.09
CA PRO A 2 -12.49 -0.01 11.75
C PRO A 2 -11.44 -1.06 11.33
N SER A 3 -11.38 -1.36 10.04
CA SER A 3 -10.55 -2.44 9.47
C SER A 3 -9.78 -1.96 8.23
N ILE A 4 -8.48 -2.24 8.19
CA ILE A 4 -7.59 -1.90 7.08
C ILE A 4 -7.07 -3.19 6.44
N LEU A 5 -7.18 -3.28 5.11
CA LEU A 5 -6.61 -4.38 4.34
C LEU A 5 -5.26 -3.97 3.73
N LEU A 6 -4.22 -4.74 4.03
CA LEU A 6 -2.90 -4.59 3.41
C LEU A 6 -2.76 -5.55 2.22
N ILE A 7 -2.34 -5.02 1.06
CA ILE A 7 -2.09 -5.81 -0.16
C ILE A 7 -0.67 -5.53 -0.66
N ASN A 8 0.13 -6.59 -0.80
CA ASN A 8 1.48 -6.53 -1.33
C ASN A 8 1.57 -7.34 -2.64
N GLY A 9 1.96 -6.67 -3.71
CA GLY A 9 2.08 -7.22 -5.06
C GLY A 9 3.41 -7.90 -5.31
N SER A 10 3.74 -8.03 -6.60
CA SER A 10 4.86 -8.85 -7.08
C SER A 10 6.21 -8.54 -6.40
N ASN A 11 6.97 -9.60 -6.12
CA ASN A 11 8.37 -9.59 -5.67
C ASN A 11 8.64 -8.93 -4.30
N LEU A 12 7.62 -8.45 -3.57
CA LEU A 12 7.82 -7.87 -2.24
C LEU A 12 8.23 -8.92 -1.19
N ASN A 13 7.91 -10.20 -1.42
CA ASN A 13 8.42 -11.32 -0.63
C ASN A 13 9.95 -11.47 -0.66
N LEU A 14 10.64 -10.74 -1.54
CA LEU A 14 12.10 -10.73 -1.67
C LEU A 14 12.77 -9.53 -0.98
N LEU A 15 12.01 -8.65 -0.31
CA LEU A 15 12.59 -7.54 0.45
C LEU A 15 13.62 -8.04 1.46
N GLY A 16 14.72 -7.29 1.60
CA GLY A 16 15.86 -7.63 2.44
C GLY A 16 16.77 -8.74 1.89
N THR A 17 16.39 -9.42 0.81
CA THR A 17 17.20 -10.51 0.20
C THR A 17 17.65 -10.19 -1.22
N ARG A 18 16.79 -9.57 -2.04
CA ARG A 18 17.13 -9.14 -3.40
C ARG A 18 17.59 -7.69 -3.41
N GLU A 19 18.74 -7.44 -4.06
CA GLU A 19 19.29 -6.10 -4.30
C GLU A 19 19.16 -5.16 -3.06
N PRO A 20 19.68 -5.55 -1.88
CA PRO A 20 19.45 -4.82 -0.62
C PRO A 20 20.01 -3.38 -0.64
N HIS A 21 20.96 -3.10 -1.53
CA HIS A 21 21.46 -1.74 -1.79
C HIS A 21 20.42 -0.82 -2.45
N LEU A 22 19.39 -1.37 -3.10
CA LEU A 22 18.29 -0.63 -3.72
C LEU A 22 17.02 -0.62 -2.85
N TYR A 23 16.68 -1.75 -2.23
CA TYR A 23 15.41 -1.92 -1.51
C TYR A 23 15.53 -1.83 0.02
N GLY A 24 16.75 -1.71 0.55
CA GLY A 24 17.04 -1.80 1.97
C GLY A 24 17.17 -3.25 2.45
N SER A 25 17.64 -3.40 3.68
CA SER A 25 17.83 -4.70 4.35
C SER A 25 16.60 -5.20 5.12
N THR A 26 15.53 -4.40 5.21
CA THR A 26 14.29 -4.75 5.89
C THR A 26 13.55 -5.85 5.13
N THR A 27 13.14 -6.91 5.82
CA THR A 27 12.39 -8.03 5.24
C THR A 27 10.88 -7.79 5.32
N LEU A 28 10.10 -8.41 4.42
CA LEU A 28 8.63 -8.27 4.36
C LEU A 28 7.87 -8.67 5.65
N PRO A 29 8.34 -9.62 6.49
CA PRO A 29 7.74 -9.86 7.79
C PRO A 29 7.69 -8.60 8.67
N GLN A 30 8.65 -7.68 8.57
CA GLN A 30 8.67 -6.49 9.43
C GLN A 30 7.51 -5.51 9.12
N PRO A 31 7.25 -5.10 7.85
CA PRO A 31 6.06 -4.30 7.53
C PRO A 31 4.74 -5.05 7.74
N GLU A 32 4.71 -6.36 7.48
CA GLU A 32 3.52 -7.16 7.72
C GLU A 32 3.21 -7.28 9.21
N ASP A 33 4.20 -7.44 10.07
CA ASP A 33 4.03 -7.55 11.51
C ASP A 33 3.64 -6.20 12.11
N ASN A 34 4.19 -5.08 11.60
CA ASN A 34 3.73 -3.73 11.96
C ASN A 34 2.27 -3.51 11.55
N ALA A 35 1.91 -3.90 10.33
CA ALA A 35 0.55 -3.79 9.84
C ALA A 35 -0.42 -4.74 10.54
N LYS A 36 -0.01 -5.98 10.86
CA LYS A 36 -0.79 -6.96 11.63
C LYS A 36 -0.93 -6.53 13.08
N ALA A 37 0.10 -5.98 13.72
CA ALA A 37 0.01 -5.43 15.07
C ALA A 37 -1.01 -4.30 15.14
N LEU A 38 -1.12 -3.48 14.09
CA LEU A 38 -2.15 -2.46 13.98
C LEU A 38 -3.53 -3.01 13.53
N ALA A 39 -3.56 -4.07 12.72
CA ALA A 39 -4.76 -4.63 12.09
C ALA A 39 -5.36 -5.86 12.79
N ALA A 40 -4.75 -6.42 13.84
CA ALA A 40 -5.18 -7.65 14.53
C ALA A 40 -6.58 -7.59 15.19
N SER A 41 -7.35 -6.53 14.97
CA SER A 41 -8.78 -6.49 15.28
C SER A 41 -9.65 -7.00 14.12
N LYS A 42 -9.65 -8.34 13.99
CA LYS A 42 -10.70 -9.21 13.37
C LYS A 42 -11.09 -9.00 11.90
N ALA A 43 -10.63 -9.93 11.06
CA ALA A 43 -11.17 -10.21 9.73
C ALA A 43 -12.45 -11.06 9.80
N ARG A 44 -13.59 -10.41 9.53
CA ARG A 44 -14.71 -10.88 8.68
C ARG A 44 -15.83 -9.83 8.70
N GLY A 45 -16.10 -9.21 7.54
CA GLY A 45 -17.35 -8.48 7.26
C GLY A 45 -17.23 -6.98 6.94
N HIS A 46 -16.10 -6.32 7.18
CA HIS A 46 -15.95 -4.90 6.85
C HIS A 46 -14.48 -4.56 6.57
N THR A 47 -14.21 -3.82 5.49
CA THR A 47 -12.93 -3.18 5.22
C THR A 47 -13.23 -1.71 4.93
N ASP A 48 -12.57 -0.81 5.66
CA ASP A 48 -12.80 0.63 5.58
C ASP A 48 -11.80 1.32 4.68
N ALA A 49 -10.58 0.80 4.61
CA ALA A 49 -9.51 1.31 3.75
C ALA A 49 -8.59 0.17 3.28
N ILE A 50 -7.95 0.38 2.12
CA ILE A 50 -6.93 -0.51 1.59
C ILE A 50 -5.59 0.23 1.55
N ILE A 51 -4.52 -0.45 1.92
CA ILE A 51 -3.15 0.01 1.66
C ILE A 51 -2.55 -0.99 0.69
N VAL A 52 -2.12 -0.51 -0.48
CA VAL A 52 -1.63 -1.36 -1.56
C VAL A 52 -0.25 -0.94 -1.98
N ASN A 53 0.71 -1.87 -1.95
CA ASN A 53 1.94 -1.76 -2.71
C ASN A 53 1.85 -2.72 -3.90
N PRO A 54 1.59 -2.22 -5.12
CA PRO A 54 1.35 -3.10 -6.28
C PRO A 54 2.63 -3.76 -6.79
N GLY A 55 3.80 -3.31 -6.33
CA GLY A 55 5.07 -3.59 -6.98
C GLY A 55 5.02 -3.19 -8.46
N ALA A 56 5.55 -4.05 -9.34
CA ALA A 56 5.57 -3.78 -10.77
C ALA A 56 4.18 -3.67 -11.42
N PHE A 57 3.13 -4.23 -10.79
CA PHE A 57 1.79 -4.21 -11.37
C PHE A 57 1.16 -2.83 -11.44
N THR A 58 1.70 -1.83 -10.74
CA THR A 58 1.18 -0.47 -10.88
C THR A 58 1.36 0.06 -12.31
N HIS A 59 2.41 -0.39 -13.02
CA HIS A 59 2.77 0.09 -14.35
C HIS A 59 2.03 -0.64 -15.49
N THR A 60 1.31 -1.73 -15.19
CA THR A 60 0.71 -2.59 -16.22
C THR A 60 -0.67 -3.17 -15.85
N GLY A 61 -1.07 -3.12 -14.58
CA GLY A 61 -2.17 -3.89 -14.00
C GLY A 61 -3.54 -3.22 -14.10
N VAL A 62 -4.07 -3.04 -15.32
CA VAL A 62 -5.44 -2.50 -15.51
C VAL A 62 -6.49 -3.35 -14.78
N ALA A 63 -6.36 -4.68 -14.78
CA ALA A 63 -7.28 -5.55 -14.05
C ALA A 63 -7.27 -5.31 -12.52
N ILE A 64 -6.12 -4.95 -11.95
CA ILE A 64 -6.00 -4.63 -10.52
C ILE A 64 -6.65 -3.27 -10.23
N ARG A 65 -6.46 -2.29 -11.12
CA ARG A 65 -7.17 -1.01 -11.08
C ARG A 65 -8.68 -1.21 -11.07
N ASP A 66 -9.20 -2.01 -12.00
CA ASP A 66 -10.64 -2.25 -12.11
C ASP A 66 -11.20 -2.99 -10.89
N ALA A 67 -10.44 -3.95 -10.34
CA ALA A 67 -10.82 -4.64 -9.12
C ALA A 67 -10.88 -3.70 -7.89
N LEU A 68 -9.85 -2.87 -7.70
CA LEU A 68 -9.80 -1.90 -6.59
C LEU A 68 -10.89 -0.84 -6.72
N PHE A 69 -11.15 -0.35 -7.94
CA PHE A 69 -12.21 0.62 -8.17
C PHE A 69 -13.60 0.00 -8.01
N GLY A 70 -13.80 -1.23 -8.49
CA GLY A 70 -15.09 -1.94 -8.44
C GLY A 70 -15.60 -2.23 -7.03
N VAL A 71 -14.71 -2.40 -6.05
CA VAL A 71 -15.11 -2.64 -4.65
C VAL A 71 -15.50 -1.37 -3.90
N SER A 72 -15.27 -0.18 -4.47
CA SER A 72 -15.61 1.12 -3.88
C SER A 72 -15.06 1.34 -2.46
N ILE A 73 -13.92 0.71 -2.14
CA ILE A 73 -13.19 0.94 -0.89
C ILE A 73 -12.02 1.87 -1.19
N PRO A 74 -11.84 2.98 -0.45
CA PRO A 74 -10.73 3.90 -0.67
C PRO A 74 -9.38 3.22 -0.40
N PHE A 75 -8.38 3.53 -1.22
CA PHE A 75 -7.05 2.93 -1.09
C PHE A 75 -5.91 3.94 -1.16
N VAL A 76 -4.81 3.62 -0.47
CA VAL A 76 -3.54 4.35 -0.50
C VAL A 76 -2.51 3.51 -1.25
N GLU A 77 -1.89 4.07 -2.29
CA GLU A 77 -0.80 3.42 -3.03
C GLU A 77 0.55 3.69 -2.35
N VAL A 78 1.33 2.65 -2.09
CA VAL A 78 2.63 2.72 -1.42
C VAL A 78 3.72 2.12 -2.29
N HIS A 79 4.87 2.79 -2.37
CA HIS A 79 6.09 2.29 -3.00
C HIS A 79 7.29 2.50 -2.10
N ILE A 80 8.06 1.44 -1.86
CA ILE A 80 9.25 1.48 -1.00
C ILE A 80 10.33 2.39 -1.62
N THR A 81 10.58 2.25 -2.92
CA THR A 81 11.58 3.05 -3.65
C THR A 81 10.93 4.23 -4.37
N ASN A 82 11.70 5.29 -4.62
CA ASN A 82 11.23 6.40 -5.45
C ASN A 82 11.12 5.96 -6.93
N ALA A 83 9.92 5.55 -7.35
CA ALA A 83 9.67 5.11 -8.72
C ALA A 83 9.94 6.21 -9.77
N HIS A 84 9.79 7.49 -9.39
CA HIS A 84 10.03 8.63 -10.28
C HIS A 84 11.50 8.90 -10.56
N ALA A 85 12.40 8.41 -9.70
CA ALA A 85 13.84 8.50 -9.88
C ALA A 85 14.42 7.30 -10.66
N ARG A 86 13.57 6.41 -11.17
CA ARG A 86 13.95 5.18 -11.87
C ARG A 86 13.68 5.28 -13.38
N GLU A 87 13.64 4.15 -14.06
CA GLU A 87 13.41 4.05 -15.50
C GLU A 87 12.07 4.69 -15.90
N GLU A 88 11.98 5.22 -17.13
CA GLU A 88 10.78 5.90 -17.65
C GLU A 88 9.51 5.04 -17.50
N SER A 89 9.63 3.73 -17.75
CA SER A 89 8.54 2.78 -17.62
C SER A 89 7.95 2.67 -16.20
N ARG A 90 8.62 3.22 -15.19
CA ARG A 90 8.17 3.24 -13.79
C ARG A 90 7.52 4.54 -13.35
N ARG A 91 7.52 5.57 -14.20
CA ARG A 91 6.93 6.86 -13.84
C ARG A 91 5.40 6.87 -13.94
N HIS A 92 4.82 6.00 -14.77
CA HIS A 92 3.38 5.87 -14.91
C HIS A 92 2.79 4.81 -13.97
N SER A 93 1.67 5.13 -13.30
CA SER A 93 0.87 4.21 -12.50
C SER A 93 -0.57 4.21 -13.00
N TYR A 94 -1.12 3.02 -13.24
CA TYR A 94 -2.55 2.80 -13.53
C TYR A 94 -3.43 2.90 -12.28
N LEU A 95 -2.86 3.11 -11.10
CA LEU A 95 -3.59 3.15 -9.83
C LEU A 95 -3.65 4.57 -9.24
N SER A 96 -2.60 5.36 -9.49
CA SER A 96 -2.37 6.65 -8.81
C SER A 96 -3.46 7.69 -9.00
N ASP A 97 -4.15 7.70 -10.14
CA ASP A 97 -5.26 8.63 -10.42
C ASP A 97 -6.55 8.28 -9.68
N LYS A 98 -6.63 7.08 -9.09
CA LYS A 98 -7.77 6.62 -8.29
C LYS A 98 -7.44 6.42 -6.81
N ALA A 99 -6.15 6.45 -6.45
CA ALA A 99 -5.71 6.37 -5.08
C ALA A 99 -6.12 7.63 -4.30
N ALA A 100 -6.50 7.46 -3.03
CA ALA A 100 -6.74 8.58 -2.12
C ALA A 100 -5.44 9.34 -1.80
N ALA A 101 -4.31 8.62 -1.77
CA ALA A 101 -2.97 9.17 -1.64
C ALA A 101 -1.95 8.20 -2.24
N CYS A 102 -0.80 8.74 -2.67
CA CYS A 102 0.36 7.97 -3.09
C CYS A 102 1.55 8.31 -2.19
N ILE A 103 2.20 7.31 -1.59
CA ILE A 103 3.40 7.46 -0.76
C ILE A 103 4.53 6.68 -1.42
N ILE A 104 5.53 7.39 -1.91
CA ILE A 104 6.55 6.83 -2.81
C ILE A 104 7.94 7.20 -2.31
N GLY A 105 8.80 6.20 -2.08
CA GLY A 105 10.22 6.40 -1.78
C GLY A 105 10.57 6.60 -0.31
N LEU A 106 9.64 6.35 0.62
CA LEU A 106 9.90 6.44 2.07
C LEU A 106 10.39 5.12 2.69
N GLY A 107 10.80 4.15 1.87
CA GLY A 107 11.17 2.82 2.37
C GLY A 107 9.99 2.12 3.05
N SER A 108 10.27 1.35 4.10
CA SER A 108 9.23 0.67 4.90
C SER A 108 8.35 1.65 5.68
N TYR A 109 8.85 2.83 6.03
CA TYR A 109 8.07 3.87 6.73
C TYR A 109 6.86 4.34 5.92
N GLY A 110 6.89 4.19 4.59
CA GLY A 110 5.74 4.50 3.74
C GLY A 110 4.46 3.73 4.12
N TYR A 111 4.59 2.51 4.66
CA TYR A 111 3.44 1.76 5.17
C TYR A 111 2.88 2.38 6.45
N GLU A 112 3.74 2.78 7.39
CA GLU A 112 3.31 3.43 8.63
C GLU A 112 2.58 4.74 8.36
N ALA A 113 3.16 5.58 7.49
CA ALA A 113 2.54 6.83 7.04
C ALA A 113 1.19 6.59 6.34
N ALA A 114 1.08 5.54 5.50
CA ALA A 114 -0.17 5.17 4.84
C ALA A 114 -1.25 4.75 5.84
N ILE A 115 -0.87 3.99 6.87
CA ILE A 115 -1.80 3.55 7.89
C ILE A 115 -2.28 4.73 8.74
N GLU A 116 -1.37 5.60 9.17
CA GLU A 116 -1.73 6.79 9.94
C GLU A 116 -2.69 7.69 9.15
N TYR A 117 -2.39 7.94 7.88
CA TYR A 117 -3.27 8.68 6.97
C TYR A 117 -4.65 8.01 6.84
N ALA A 118 -4.70 6.70 6.63
CA ALA A 118 -5.97 5.98 6.50
C ALA A 118 -6.82 6.08 7.77
N VAL A 119 -6.21 5.97 8.95
CA VAL A 119 -6.91 6.14 10.22
C VAL A 119 -7.47 7.55 10.35
N ARG A 120 -6.63 8.57 10.13
CA ARG A 120 -6.98 9.98 10.37
C ARG A 120 -7.95 10.55 9.35
N GLU A 121 -7.77 10.24 8.07
CA GLU A 121 -8.46 10.95 6.99
C GLU A 121 -9.59 10.10 6.37
N ILE A 122 -9.39 8.79 6.25
CA ILE A 122 -10.39 7.91 5.62
C ILE A 122 -11.38 7.39 6.68
N ILE A 123 -10.85 6.82 7.76
CA ILE A 123 -11.64 6.13 8.77
C ILE A 123 -12.33 7.15 9.68
N SER A 124 -11.60 8.13 10.24
CA SER A 124 -12.25 9.13 11.10
C SER A 124 -13.38 9.86 10.39
N ALA A 125 -13.22 10.25 9.11
CA ALA A 125 -14.28 10.87 8.32
C ALA A 125 -15.56 10.03 8.21
N LYS A 126 -15.44 8.70 8.26
CA LYS A 126 -16.56 7.76 8.19
C LYS A 126 -17.29 7.56 9.52
N TYR A 127 -16.64 7.88 10.64
CA TYR A 127 -17.16 7.62 11.99
C TYR A 127 -17.39 8.88 12.83
N VAL A 128 -17.33 10.08 12.23
CA VAL A 128 -17.76 11.32 12.90
C VAL A 128 -19.29 11.31 13.05
N TYR A 129 -19.77 11.12 14.28
CA TYR A 129 -21.10 11.52 14.74
C TYR A 129 -20.97 12.86 15.48
#